data_AF-A0A969HQ83-F1
#
_entry.id   AF-A0A969HQ83-F1
#
_cell.length_a   1.000
_cell.length_b   1.000
_cell.length_c   1.000
_cell.angle_alpha   90.00
_cell.angle_beta   90.00
_cell.angle_gamma   90.00
#
_symmetry.space_group_name_H-M   'P 1'
#
loop_
_entity.id
_entity.type
_entity.pdbx_description
1 polymer ?
#
loop_
_entity_poly.entity_id
_entity_poly.type
_entity_poly.pdbx_seq_one_letter_code
_entity_poly.pdbx_strand_id
1 'polypeptide(L)' 'MEDAPSVEVHFVESQEPPTGLGEPGLPPIAAAVANAVFAATGNRLRKMPFVKENLG' A
#
# COMPACT_ATOMS: atom_id res chain seq x y z
N MET A 1 -1.19 -16.08 8.31
CA MET A 1 -2.25 -15.08 8.01
C MET A 1 -2.31 -13.98 9.06
N GLU A 2 -1.61 -14.10 10.20
CA GLU A 2 -1.69 -13.12 11.30
C GLU A 2 -1.32 -11.68 10.90
N ASP A 3 -0.38 -11.52 9.98
CA ASP A 3 0.08 -10.19 9.53
C ASP A 3 -0.77 -9.59 8.39
N ALA A 4 -1.71 -10.35 7.81
CA ALA A 4 -2.53 -9.85 6.70
C ALA A 4 -3.75 -9.09 7.26
N PRO A 5 -3.90 -7.78 6.97
CA PRO A 5 -5.05 -7.01 7.43
C PRO A 5 -6.32 -7.38 6.66
N SER A 6 -7.47 -6.86 7.11
CA SER A 6 -8.68 -6.87 6.29
C SER A 6 -8.45 -6.09 4.99
N VAL A 7 -8.84 -6.66 3.86
CA VAL A 7 -8.70 -6.04 2.54
C VAL A 7 -10.08 -5.92 1.90
N GLU A 8 -10.47 -4.69 1.57
CA GLU A 8 -11.65 -4.40 0.76
C GLU A 8 -11.24 -4.11 -0.68
N VAL A 9 -12.02 -4.59 -1.64
CA VAL A 9 -11.77 -4.43 -3.08
C VAL A 9 -12.98 -3.77 -3.72
N HIS A 10 -12.71 -2.69 -4.46
CA HIS A 10 -13.73 -1.96 -5.21
C HIS A 10 -13.34 -1.94 -6.68
N PHE A 11 -14.28 -2.31 -7.54
CA PHE A 11 -14.13 -2.20 -8.99
C PHE A 11 -14.64 -0.85 -9.45
N VAL A 12 -13.85 -0.19 -10.30
CA VAL A 12 -14.29 0.99 -11.04
C VAL A 12 -14.87 0.53 -12.37
N GLU A 13 -16.11 0.95 -12.67
CA GLU A 13 -16.75 0.62 -13.94
C GLU A 13 -16.00 1.25 -15.12
N SER A 14 -15.80 0.47 -16.18
CA SER A 14 -15.09 0.89 -17.39
C SER A 14 -15.72 0.27 -18.63
N GLN A 15 -15.83 1.05 -19.70
CA GLN A 15 -16.29 0.60 -21.02
C GLN A 15 -15.13 0.17 -21.94
N GLU A 16 -13.88 0.32 -21.48
CA GLU A 16 -12.69 -0.10 -22.21
C GLU A 16 -12.53 -1.63 -22.20
N PRO A 17 -11.88 -2.23 -23.20
CA PRO A 17 -11.56 -3.65 -23.17
C PRO A 17 -10.78 -4.06 -21.91
N PRO A 18 -11.00 -5.27 -21.36
CA PRO A 18 -10.32 -5.71 -20.15
C PRO A 18 -8.81 -5.85 -20.38
N THR A 19 -8.04 -5.47 -19.36
CA THR A 19 -6.58 -5.57 -19.34
C THR A 19 -6.11 -6.39 -18.13
N GLY A 20 -4.79 -6.59 -18.00
CA GLY A 20 -4.22 -7.33 -16.88
C GLY A 20 -4.31 -6.58 -15.55
N LEU A 21 -4.76 -7.28 -14.50
CA LEU A 21 -4.94 -6.74 -13.14
C LEU A 21 -3.96 -7.32 -12.10
N GLY A 22 -3.05 -8.21 -12.51
CA GLY A 22 -2.13 -8.88 -11.57
C GLY A 22 -1.07 -7.95 -10.95
N GLU A 23 -0.52 -7.03 -11.74
CA GLU A 23 0.52 -6.11 -11.29
C GLU A 23 0.01 -4.78 -10.72
N PRO A 24 -1.06 -4.12 -11.24
CA PRO A 24 -1.45 -2.77 -10.83
C PRO A 24 -1.72 -2.58 -9.33
N GLY A 25 -2.15 -3.63 -8.63
CA GLY A 25 -2.40 -3.58 -7.18
C GLY A 25 -1.13 -3.49 -6.33
N LEU A 26 0.02 -3.99 -6.82
CA LEU A 26 1.24 -4.12 -6.02
C LEU A 26 2.02 -2.80 -5.84
N PRO A 27 2.33 -2.01 -6.90
CA PRO A 27 3.10 -0.79 -6.79
C PRO A 27 2.60 0.24 -5.76
N PRO A 28 1.29 0.53 -5.64
CA PRO A 28 0.83 1.59 -4.75
C PRO A 28 0.84 1.20 -3.26
N ILE A 29 0.87 -0.10 -2.91
CA ILE A 29 0.71 -0.56 -1.52
C ILE A 29 1.81 0.00 -0.61
N ALA A 30 3.09 -0.09 -1.01
CA ALA A 30 4.19 0.37 -0.17
C ALA A 30 4.12 1.88 0.11
N ALA A 31 3.76 2.69 -0.90
CA ALA A 31 3.60 4.13 -0.74
C ALA A 31 2.41 4.48 0.16
N ALA A 32 1.29 3.77 0.03
CA ALA A 32 0.12 3.95 0.89
C ALA A 32 0.45 3.65 2.36
N VAL A 33 1.16 2.56 2.64
CA VAL A 33 1.61 2.20 4.00
C VAL A 33 2.58 3.25 4.55
N ALA A 34 3.56 3.71 3.77
CA ALA A 34 4.50 4.75 4.20
C ALA A 34 3.79 6.06 4.57
N ASN A 35 2.77 6.45 3.79
CA ASN A 35 1.96 7.63 4.07
C ASN A 35 1.12 7.47 5.34
N ALA A 36 0.55 6.28 5.57
CA ALA A 36 -0.20 5.98 6.79
C ALA A 36 0.69 6.05 8.04
N VAL A 37 1.91 5.51 7.96
CA VAL A 37 2.90 5.61 9.05
C VAL A 37 3.25 7.07 9.33
N PHE A 38 3.51 7.88 8.29
CA PHE A 38 3.77 9.31 8.46
C PHE A 38 2.59 10.03 9.09
N ALA A 39 1.35 9.75 8.65
CA ALA A 39 0.15 10.35 9.22
C ALA A 39 -0.04 10.00 10.71
N ALA A 40 0.32 8.77 11.10
CA ALA A 40 0.17 8.29 12.48
C ALA A 40 1.30 8.76 13.42
N THR A 41 2.51 8.98 12.91
CA THR A 41 3.72 9.17 13.74
C THR A 41 4.46 10.49 13.52
N GLY A 42 4.24 11.17 12.39
CA GLY A 42 5.07 12.28 11.93
C GLY A 42 6.42 11.86 11.32
N ASN A 43 6.82 10.59 11.41
CA ASN A 43 8.09 10.10 10.90
C ASN A 43 7.93 9.57 9.47
N ARG A 44 8.74 10.10 8.53
CA ARG A 44 8.62 9.77 7.11
C ARG A 44 9.61 8.65 6.72
N LEU A 45 9.07 7.48 6.42
CA LEU A 45 9.83 6.35 5.87
C LEU A 45 10.15 6.58 4.40
N ARG A 46 11.43 6.44 4.03
CA ARG A 46 11.91 6.57 2.63
C ARG A 46 12.71 5.37 2.13
N LYS A 47 13.05 4.44 3.01
CA LYS A 47 13.85 3.26 2.71
C LYS A 47 13.06 2.03 3.14
N MET A 48 12.93 1.08 2.23
CA MET A 48 12.38 -0.25 2.52
C MET A 48 13.49 -1.22 2.91
N PRO A 49 13.19 -2.29 3.69
CA PRO A 49 11.89 -2.58 4.31
C PRO A 49 11.55 -1.58 5.43
N PHE A 50 10.25 -1.39 5.69
CA PHE A 50 9.79 -0.53 6.78
C PHE A 50 9.90 -1.28 8.11
N VAL A 51 10.94 -0.98 8.87
CA VAL A 51 11.20 -1.59 10.17
C VAL A 51 11.18 -0.54 11.28
N LYS A 52 10.97 -0.96 12.53
CA LYS A 52 10.82 -0.05 13.67
C LYS A 52 12.02 0.87 13.85
N GLU A 53 13.22 0.38 13.53
CA GLU A 53 14.48 1.12 13.58
C GLU A 53 14.50 2.32 12.61
N ASN A 54 13.58 2.36 11.64
CA ASN A 54 13.45 3.50 10.73
C ASN A 54 12.54 4.62 11.27
N LEU A 55 11.88 4.42 12.42
CA LEU A 55 10.93 5.39 12.99
C LEU A 55 11.57 6.44 13.90
N GLY A 56 12.89 6.38 14.14
CA GLY A 56 13.59 7.30 15.04
C GLY A 56 13.57 6.84 16.49
#